data_AF-A0A7K4HB29-F1
#
_entry.id   AF-A0A7K4HB29-F1
#
_cell.length_a   1.000
_cell.length_b   1.000
_cell.length_c   1.000
_cell.angle_alpha   90.00
_cell.angle_beta   90.00
_cell.angle_gamma   90.00
#
_symmetry.space_group_name_H-M   'P 1'
#
loop_
_entity.id
_entity.type
_entity.pdbx_description
1 polymer ?
#
loop_
_entity_poly.entity_id
_entity_poly.type
_entity_poly.pdbx_seq_one_letter_code
_entity_poly.pdbx_strand_id
1 'polypeptide(L)'
;MCKDFLYTIREDSTREDSEFDVTLGPKKTSITYEDYLALNQMREDISVGMNRVEFYKTLIRCGNAPSSEIDLKWKCNKKKHAWQANYQKIRNGDGCPRCSKSSKLNTYTTKDLIEDLRNEIQQLSEELALIFPERLVTKHGNKYSDQTLSKIWGRNEKYVSSYVIKRTKEDPNFTIKEKDLILLKENIEKKLGMKARSCSEIIKKYQNNGLNTLQFIDILEKELGRVSGELKISDEELGMILTGTHGFIKNVFTRIMYSSHHSYNPHYKFSKERLSEIREFLNEIFGNKAKKCIELIKKYEKLNPDLKEYSLQQYTITRPNYFHNIEKFPEKSYWFGFLSADATRAEKNGRITIKLALKDKYLLEKFAKAVGLPIDRIKFRLIYRRYKGELKEYKTAILRFACKPMGMDLDKLGFRSTKNELNSLPNYVVQCLSKAKKKSKQEKIEWWQTLSGKVALGYLLGFYDGDGTYKGGKSAGIYAKNKTYLNHIKELFKIKNKIITTKVPGEIGLVFDQECTLKGCYRISLGPKLFEIMMKSYDGSLKRKRLLKKKVIIMD
;
A
#
# COMPACT_ATOMS: atom_id res chain seq x y z
N MET A 1 43.30 20.01 6.30
CA MET A 1 44.53 19.62 5.57
C MET A 1 45.07 18.39 6.28
N CYS A 2 45.27 17.19 5.74
CA CYS A 2 45.22 16.60 4.39
C CYS A 2 44.29 15.36 4.47
N LYS A 3 43.34 15.11 3.57
CA LYS A 3 43.43 14.67 2.17
C LYS A 3 44.12 13.30 1.96
N ASP A 4 43.30 12.41 1.41
CA ASP A 4 43.59 11.35 0.44
C ASP A 4 44.21 10.03 0.91
N PHE A 5 43.36 9.01 1.06
CA PHE A 5 43.66 7.67 0.55
C PHE A 5 42.34 7.01 0.09
N LEU A 6 42.06 7.17 -1.20
CA LEU A 6 41.12 6.36 -1.96
C LEU A 6 41.77 4.98 -2.17
N TYR A 7 41.16 3.92 -1.64
CA TYR A 7 41.42 2.56 -2.10
C TYR A 7 40.15 2.01 -2.73
N THR A 8 40.21 1.93 -4.06
CA THR A 8 39.29 1.24 -4.94
C THR A 8 39.45 -0.27 -4.70
N ILE A 9 38.43 -0.91 -4.14
CA ILE A 9 38.27 -2.37 -4.23
C ILE A 9 36.97 -2.62 -4.98
N ARG A 10 37.14 -3.05 -6.24
CA ARG A 10 36.13 -3.79 -6.99
C ARG A 10 35.93 -5.11 -6.25
N GLU A 11 34.76 -5.30 -5.67
CA GLU A 11 34.30 -6.64 -5.30
C GLU A 11 33.34 -7.12 -6.40
N ASP A 12 33.85 -8.08 -7.18
CA ASP A 12 33.06 -9.02 -7.96
C ASP A 12 31.99 -9.62 -7.05
N SER A 13 30.72 -9.39 -7.41
CA SER A 13 29.61 -10.18 -6.90
C SER A 13 29.27 -11.21 -7.97
N THR A 14 29.99 -12.34 -7.94
CA THR A 14 29.49 -13.59 -8.49
C THR A 14 28.23 -13.94 -7.70
N ARG A 15 27.09 -13.61 -8.30
CA ARG A 15 25.78 -14.09 -7.88
C ARG A 15 25.73 -15.57 -8.26
N GLU A 16 25.88 -16.45 -7.27
CA GLU A 16 25.35 -17.81 -7.36
C GLU A 16 23.82 -17.69 -7.37
N ASP A 17 23.28 -17.40 -8.54
CA ASP A 17 21.87 -17.60 -8.84
C ASP A 17 21.70 -19.11 -9.03
N SER A 18 21.25 -19.80 -7.99
CA SER A 18 20.60 -21.10 -8.14
C SER A 18 19.22 -20.88 -8.77
N GLU A 19 19.21 -20.53 -10.06
CA GLU A 19 18.04 -20.67 -10.91
C GLU A 19 17.74 -22.17 -11.06
N PHE A 20 16.58 -22.59 -10.58
CA PHE A 20 15.92 -23.78 -11.14
C PHE A 20 15.45 -23.39 -12.55
N ASP A 21 16.40 -23.39 -13.47
CA ASP A 21 16.16 -23.27 -14.91
C ASP A 21 15.54 -24.60 -15.36
N VAL A 22 14.20 -24.64 -15.43
CA VAL A 22 13.51 -25.73 -16.15
C VAL A 22 13.63 -25.41 -17.63
N THR A 23 14.83 -25.63 -18.17
CA THR A 23 15.07 -25.68 -19.61
C THR A 23 14.19 -26.79 -20.19
N LEU A 24 13.09 -26.39 -20.82
CA LEU A 24 12.30 -27.31 -21.63
C LEU A 24 13.19 -27.75 -22.81
N GLY A 25 13.73 -28.96 -22.70
CA GLY A 25 14.55 -29.59 -23.74
C GLY A 25 13.89 -29.60 -25.13
N PRO A 26 14.64 -29.97 -26.18
CA PRO A 26 14.27 -29.75 -27.58
C PRO A 26 12.85 -30.20 -27.95
N LYS A 27 12.26 -29.54 -28.96
CA LYS A 27 10.94 -29.92 -29.51
C LYS A 27 10.97 -31.40 -29.90
N LYS A 28 10.12 -32.21 -29.26
CA LYS A 28 10.05 -33.65 -29.52
C LYS A 28 9.16 -33.89 -30.75
N THR A 29 9.71 -34.50 -31.79
CA THR A 29 9.01 -34.77 -33.05
C THR A 29 8.00 -35.91 -32.92
N SER A 30 8.28 -36.91 -32.08
CA SER A 30 7.37 -37.99 -31.70
C SER A 30 7.12 -38.01 -30.17
N ILE A 31 5.93 -38.43 -29.78
CA ILE A 31 5.49 -38.53 -28.38
C ILE A 31 5.12 -39.97 -28.04
N THR A 32 5.62 -40.49 -26.91
CA THR A 32 5.22 -41.80 -26.37
C THR A 32 4.11 -41.64 -25.33
N TYR A 33 3.49 -42.76 -24.91
CA TYR A 33 2.50 -42.71 -23.83
C TYR A 33 3.13 -42.28 -22.50
N GLU A 34 4.42 -42.60 -22.33
CA GLU A 34 5.23 -42.29 -21.16
C GLU A 34 5.53 -40.80 -21.08
N ASP A 35 5.76 -40.13 -22.22
CA ASP A 35 5.83 -38.66 -22.29
C ASP A 35 4.51 -38.02 -21.85
N TYR A 36 3.40 -38.58 -22.32
CA TYR A 36 2.05 -38.12 -21.99
C TYR A 36 1.72 -38.30 -20.49
N LEU A 37 2.21 -39.38 -19.85
CA LEU A 37 2.13 -39.58 -18.40
C LEU A 37 3.08 -38.69 -17.60
N ALA A 38 4.31 -38.50 -18.07
CA ALA A 38 5.31 -37.66 -17.41
C ALA A 38 4.85 -36.21 -17.32
N LEU A 39 4.21 -35.69 -18.39
CA LEU A 39 3.68 -34.33 -18.38
C LEU A 39 2.54 -34.15 -17.36
N ASN A 40 1.74 -35.18 -17.12
CA ASN A 40 0.75 -35.21 -16.06
C ASN A 40 1.41 -35.20 -14.65
N GLN A 41 2.53 -35.88 -14.45
CA GLN A 41 3.26 -35.85 -13.19
C GLN A 41 3.91 -34.48 -12.90
N MET A 42 4.30 -33.76 -13.95
CA MET A 42 4.88 -32.42 -13.84
C MET A 42 3.84 -31.31 -13.63
N ARG A 43 2.54 -31.58 -13.82
CA ARG A 43 1.48 -30.57 -13.74
C ARG A 43 0.32 -31.00 -12.85
N GLU A 44 0.19 -30.33 -11.71
CA GLU A 44 -0.87 -30.61 -10.72
C GLU A 44 -2.29 -30.28 -11.20
N ASP A 45 -2.45 -29.49 -12.26
CA ASP A 45 -3.75 -28.97 -12.69
C ASP A 45 -4.45 -29.84 -13.75
N ILE A 46 -3.74 -30.80 -14.35
CA ILE A 46 -4.22 -31.68 -15.42
C ILE A 46 -4.10 -33.16 -15.05
N SER A 47 -4.88 -34.01 -15.72
CA SER A 47 -4.79 -35.46 -15.73
C SER A 47 -4.87 -36.01 -17.14
N VAL A 48 -4.28 -37.19 -17.35
CA VAL A 48 -4.42 -37.92 -18.61
C VAL A 48 -5.89 -38.30 -18.83
N GLY A 49 -6.39 -37.99 -20.03
CA GLY A 49 -7.75 -38.26 -20.46
C GLY A 49 -7.91 -39.56 -21.25
N MET A 50 -6.81 -40.26 -21.53
CA MET A 50 -6.76 -41.46 -22.37
C MET A 50 -5.94 -42.57 -21.70
N ASN A 51 -6.37 -43.82 -21.86
CA ASN A 51 -5.56 -44.98 -21.52
C ASN A 51 -4.53 -45.28 -22.63
N ARG A 52 -3.57 -46.18 -22.36
CA ARG A 52 -2.49 -46.54 -23.30
C ARG A 52 -3.01 -47.01 -24.66
N VAL A 53 -4.08 -47.82 -24.67
CA VAL A 53 -4.68 -48.34 -25.91
C VAL A 53 -5.31 -47.22 -26.73
N GLU A 54 -6.06 -46.32 -26.08
CA GLU A 54 -6.67 -45.15 -26.73
C GLU A 54 -5.61 -44.21 -27.30
N PHE A 55 -4.53 -43.98 -26.57
CA PHE A 55 -3.41 -43.15 -27.02
C PHE A 55 -2.80 -43.68 -28.32
N TYR A 56 -2.42 -44.96 -28.36
CA TYR A 56 -1.84 -45.54 -29.58
C TYR A 56 -2.85 -45.62 -30.73
N LYS A 57 -4.14 -45.87 -30.46
CA LYS A 57 -5.19 -45.77 -31.49
C LYS A 57 -5.28 -44.37 -32.09
N THR A 58 -5.14 -43.31 -31.28
CA THR A 58 -5.09 -41.93 -31.75
C THR A 58 -3.85 -41.66 -32.60
N LEU A 59 -2.67 -42.15 -32.19
CA LEU A 59 -1.46 -42.01 -32.99
C LEU A 59 -1.58 -42.73 -34.35
N ILE A 60 -2.04 -43.98 -34.36
CA ILE A 60 -2.24 -44.76 -35.60
C ILE A 60 -3.20 -44.05 -36.56
N ARG A 61 -4.29 -43.49 -36.02
CA ARG A 61 -5.27 -42.72 -36.82
C ARG A 61 -4.68 -41.44 -37.43
N CYS A 62 -3.70 -40.82 -36.76
CA CYS A 62 -3.08 -39.56 -37.20
C CYS A 62 -1.82 -39.76 -38.06
N GLY A 63 -1.35 -41.00 -38.26
CA GLY A 63 -0.17 -41.30 -39.08
C GLY A 63 1.14 -40.70 -38.52
N ASN A 64 2.06 -40.33 -39.42
CA ASN A 64 3.37 -39.73 -39.08
C ASN A 64 3.30 -38.22 -38.73
N ALA A 65 2.16 -37.72 -38.25
CA ALA A 65 2.02 -36.31 -37.90
C ALA A 65 2.91 -35.91 -36.71
N PRO A 66 3.51 -34.70 -36.71
CA PRO A 66 4.30 -34.22 -35.58
C PRO A 66 3.44 -33.99 -34.34
N SER A 67 4.05 -34.05 -33.16
CA SER A 67 3.37 -33.87 -31.86
C SER A 67 2.61 -32.54 -31.69
N SER A 68 2.92 -31.53 -32.50
CA SER A 68 2.20 -30.25 -32.58
C SER A 68 0.84 -30.32 -33.27
N GLU A 69 0.55 -31.40 -34.00
CA GLU A 69 -0.68 -31.56 -34.80
C GLU A 69 -1.62 -32.63 -34.23
N ILE A 70 -1.12 -33.47 -33.32
CA ILE A 70 -1.91 -34.57 -32.72
C ILE A 70 -2.63 -34.07 -31.47
N ASP A 71 -3.96 -33.94 -31.54
CA ASP A 71 -4.79 -33.61 -30.39
C ASP A 71 -5.03 -34.84 -29.48
N LEU A 72 -4.50 -34.76 -28.26
CA LEU A 72 -4.72 -35.75 -27.21
C LEU A 72 -5.87 -35.30 -26.29
N LYS A 73 -6.58 -36.25 -25.66
CA LYS A 73 -7.61 -35.89 -24.67
C LYS A 73 -6.95 -35.62 -23.32
N TRP A 74 -7.32 -34.54 -22.66
CA TRP A 74 -6.85 -34.16 -21.33
C TRP A 74 -8.03 -33.99 -20.38
N LYS A 75 -7.80 -34.12 -19.08
CA LYS A 75 -8.78 -33.86 -18.03
C LYS A 75 -8.23 -32.85 -17.04
N CYS A 76 -9.08 -32.04 -16.41
CA CYS A 76 -8.62 -31.08 -15.40
C CYS A 76 -8.80 -31.68 -14.02
N ASN A 77 -7.84 -31.49 -13.12
CA ASN A 77 -7.92 -32.10 -11.80
C ASN A 77 -9.03 -31.49 -10.93
N LYS A 78 -9.28 -30.18 -11.09
CA LYS A 78 -10.25 -29.43 -10.28
C LYS A 78 -11.72 -29.79 -10.56
N LYS A 79 -12.13 -29.81 -11.82
CA LYS A 79 -13.54 -29.95 -12.23
C LYS A 79 -13.80 -31.12 -13.17
N LYS A 80 -12.78 -31.95 -13.44
CA LYS A 80 -12.83 -33.16 -14.29
C LYS A 80 -13.38 -32.91 -15.70
N HIS A 81 -13.28 -31.68 -16.21
CA HIS A 81 -13.59 -31.37 -17.60
C HIS A 81 -12.61 -32.07 -18.53
N ALA A 82 -13.13 -32.73 -19.57
CA ALA A 82 -12.33 -33.27 -20.65
C ALA A 82 -12.23 -32.25 -21.81
N TRP A 83 -11.05 -32.14 -22.42
CA TRP A 83 -10.87 -31.37 -23.67
C TRP A 83 -9.78 -32.01 -24.53
N GLN A 84 -9.68 -31.58 -25.78
CA GLN A 84 -8.65 -32.00 -26.72
C GLN A 84 -7.64 -30.87 -26.94
N ALA A 85 -6.36 -31.20 -26.89
CA ALA A 85 -5.28 -30.28 -27.20
C ALA A 85 -4.01 -31.07 -27.55
N ASN A 86 -3.22 -30.52 -28.46
CA ASN A 86 -1.92 -31.10 -28.78
C ASN A 86 -0.95 -31.06 -27.59
N TYR A 87 0.00 -31.98 -27.61
CA TYR A 87 0.97 -32.16 -26.53
C TYR A 87 1.79 -30.90 -26.27
N GLN A 88 2.19 -30.19 -27.34
CA GLN A 88 3.03 -28.99 -27.22
C GLN A 88 2.30 -27.82 -26.54
N LYS A 89 1.01 -27.61 -26.80
CA LYS A 89 0.19 -26.58 -26.14
C LYS A 89 0.10 -26.83 -24.64
N ILE A 90 -0.16 -28.07 -24.24
CA ILE A 90 -0.20 -28.45 -22.82
C ILE A 90 1.18 -28.34 -22.16
N ARG A 91 2.25 -28.73 -22.87
CA ARG A 91 3.63 -28.57 -22.41
C ARG A 91 3.99 -27.09 -22.21
N ASN A 92 3.49 -26.21 -23.06
CA ASN A 92 3.71 -24.76 -22.98
C ASN A 92 2.82 -24.06 -21.93
N GLY A 93 2.01 -24.79 -21.16
CA GLY A 93 1.23 -24.25 -20.04
C GLY A 93 -0.26 -24.08 -20.31
N ASP A 94 -0.78 -24.42 -21.50
CA ASP A 94 -2.22 -24.36 -21.75
C ASP A 94 -2.95 -25.34 -20.82
N GLY A 95 -4.05 -24.88 -20.21
CA GLY A 95 -4.87 -25.67 -19.30
C GLY A 95 -6.30 -25.84 -19.81
N CYS A 96 -7.18 -26.33 -18.96
CA CYS A 96 -8.57 -26.58 -19.33
C CYS A 96 -9.29 -25.29 -19.78
N PRO A 97 -9.80 -25.21 -21.03
CA PRO A 97 -10.44 -24.00 -21.56
C PRO A 97 -11.76 -23.66 -20.82
N ARG A 98 -12.44 -24.66 -20.27
CA ARG A 98 -13.61 -24.45 -19.41
C ARG A 98 -13.25 -23.92 -18.03
N CYS A 99 -12.14 -24.38 -17.44
CA CYS A 99 -11.68 -23.86 -16.15
C CYS A 99 -11.19 -22.42 -16.27
N SER A 100 -10.44 -22.10 -17.34
CA SER A 100 -9.97 -20.74 -17.63
C SER A 100 -11.11 -19.77 -17.95
N LYS A 101 -12.20 -20.25 -18.56
CA LYS A 101 -13.44 -19.47 -18.72
C LYS A 101 -14.24 -19.34 -17.41
N SER A 102 -14.27 -20.38 -16.57
CA SER A 102 -15.02 -20.37 -15.30
C SER A 102 -14.34 -19.59 -14.16
N SER A 103 -13.04 -19.29 -14.26
CA SER A 103 -12.32 -18.42 -13.33
C SER A 103 -12.52 -16.93 -13.60
N LYS A 104 -13.16 -16.54 -14.72
CA LYS A 104 -13.50 -15.14 -15.02
C LYS A 104 -14.72 -14.62 -14.25
N LEU A 105 -15.40 -15.46 -13.47
CA LEU A 105 -16.70 -15.11 -12.88
C LEU A 105 -16.66 -14.36 -11.54
N ASN A 106 -15.53 -13.78 -11.08
CA ASN A 106 -15.56 -12.92 -9.89
C ASN A 106 -14.38 -11.96 -9.64
N THR A 107 -13.46 -11.73 -10.58
CA THR A 107 -12.32 -10.83 -10.34
C THR A 107 -12.54 -9.48 -11.01
N TYR A 108 -12.78 -8.43 -10.21
CA TYR A 108 -12.77 -7.05 -10.69
C TYR A 108 -11.32 -6.53 -10.65
N THR A 109 -10.67 -6.52 -11.80
CA THR A 109 -9.23 -6.28 -11.96
C THR A 109 -8.91 -4.78 -12.00
N THR A 110 -7.61 -4.42 -11.92
CA THR A 110 -7.20 -3.01 -12.11
C THR A 110 -7.57 -2.49 -13.50
N LYS A 111 -7.50 -3.35 -14.53
CA LYS A 111 -7.91 -2.98 -15.89
C LYS A 111 -9.40 -2.66 -15.94
N ASP A 112 -10.24 -3.49 -15.31
CA ASP A 112 -11.69 -3.27 -15.26
C ASP A 112 -12.02 -1.96 -14.54
N LEU A 113 -11.35 -1.68 -13.40
CA LEU A 113 -11.52 -0.41 -12.69
C LEU A 113 -11.14 0.79 -13.56
N ILE A 114 -10.01 0.75 -14.28
CA ILE A 114 -9.57 1.86 -15.14
C ILE A 114 -10.58 2.13 -16.24
N GLU A 115 -11.09 1.09 -16.89
CA GLU A 115 -12.08 1.23 -17.97
C GLU A 115 -13.44 1.70 -17.45
N ASP A 116 -13.91 1.19 -16.31
CA ASP A 116 -15.14 1.67 -15.67
C ASP A 116 -15.00 3.16 -15.27
N LEU A 117 -13.85 3.55 -14.71
CA LEU A 117 -13.56 4.96 -14.41
C LEU A 117 -13.54 5.82 -15.68
N ARG A 118 -12.90 5.36 -16.76
CA ARG A 118 -12.89 6.09 -18.03
C ARG A 118 -14.32 6.31 -18.54
N ASN A 119 -15.14 5.27 -18.50
CA ASN A 119 -16.52 5.33 -18.98
C ASN A 119 -17.37 6.31 -18.18
N GLU A 120 -17.24 6.32 -16.85
CA GLU A 120 -17.94 7.28 -15.99
C GLU A 120 -17.43 8.71 -16.18
N ILE A 121 -16.12 8.92 -16.26
CA ILE A 121 -15.55 10.27 -16.46
C ILE A 121 -15.96 10.83 -17.83
N GLN A 122 -16.05 10.02 -18.88
CA GLN A 122 -16.52 10.46 -20.20
C GLN A 122 -17.96 11.01 -20.18
N GLN A 123 -18.79 10.61 -19.22
CA GLN A 123 -20.15 11.18 -19.07
C GLN A 123 -20.14 12.62 -18.54
N LEU A 124 -19.03 13.03 -17.91
CA LEU A 124 -18.76 14.38 -17.37
C LEU A 124 -18.17 15.30 -18.47
N SER A 125 -18.85 15.34 -19.62
CA SER A 125 -18.37 16.01 -20.83
C SER A 125 -18.14 17.51 -20.66
N GLU A 126 -18.98 18.16 -19.85
CA GLU A 126 -18.91 19.59 -19.59
C GLU A 126 -17.68 19.94 -18.74
N GLU A 127 -17.37 19.11 -17.75
CA GLU A 127 -16.18 19.25 -16.91
C GLU A 127 -14.91 18.97 -17.71
N LEU A 128 -14.93 17.93 -18.57
CA LEU A 128 -13.82 17.63 -19.46
C LEU A 128 -13.53 18.79 -20.42
N ALA A 129 -14.55 19.47 -20.91
CA ALA A 129 -14.37 20.64 -21.77
C ALA A 129 -13.73 21.83 -21.04
N LEU A 130 -13.91 21.95 -19.72
CA LEU A 130 -13.20 22.95 -18.90
C LEU A 130 -11.75 22.57 -18.64
N ILE A 131 -11.47 21.27 -18.45
CA ILE A 131 -10.11 20.75 -18.20
C ILE A 131 -9.28 20.77 -19.49
N PHE A 132 -9.91 20.49 -20.62
CA PHE A 132 -9.28 20.36 -21.94
C PHE A 132 -9.94 21.29 -22.97
N PRO A 133 -9.87 22.62 -22.80
CA PRO A 133 -10.52 23.57 -23.70
C PRO A 133 -9.99 23.48 -25.14
N GLU A 134 -8.74 23.08 -25.32
CA GLU A 134 -8.12 22.80 -26.61
C GLU A 134 -8.77 21.64 -27.36
N ARG A 135 -9.61 20.82 -26.71
CA ARG A 135 -10.40 19.81 -27.41
C ARG A 135 -11.59 20.40 -28.17
N LEU A 136 -12.00 21.62 -27.86
CA LEU A 136 -13.07 22.28 -28.60
C LEU A 136 -12.54 22.95 -29.88
N VAL A 137 -11.24 23.27 -29.93
CA VAL A 137 -10.64 24.08 -31.00
C VAL A 137 -9.31 23.48 -31.49
N THR A 138 -9.18 23.28 -32.79
CA THR A 138 -7.94 22.86 -33.46
C THR A 138 -7.23 24.05 -34.12
N LYS A 139 -5.99 23.84 -34.62
CA LYS A 139 -5.29 24.84 -35.45
C LYS A 139 -6.06 25.30 -36.69
N HIS A 140 -7.09 24.54 -37.12
CA HIS A 140 -7.86 24.80 -38.34
C HIS A 140 -9.35 25.10 -38.07
N GLY A 141 -9.75 25.35 -36.82
CA GLY A 141 -11.15 25.63 -36.44
C GLY A 141 -11.68 24.66 -35.40
N ASN A 142 -12.99 24.65 -35.16
CA ASN A 142 -13.61 23.83 -34.11
C ASN A 142 -13.45 22.33 -34.38
N LYS A 143 -13.20 21.54 -33.32
CA LYS A 143 -13.06 20.08 -33.43
C LYS A 143 -14.40 19.41 -33.74
N TYR A 144 -15.47 20.01 -33.23
CA TYR A 144 -16.83 19.72 -33.69
C TYR A 144 -17.00 20.44 -35.03
N SER A 145 -16.99 19.68 -36.12
CA SER A 145 -16.90 20.25 -37.46
C SER A 145 -18.25 20.63 -38.05
N ASP A 146 -18.21 21.49 -39.07
CA ASP A 146 -19.32 21.79 -39.99
C ASP A 146 -20.05 20.52 -40.44
N GLN A 147 -19.32 19.42 -40.62
CA GLN A 147 -19.87 18.13 -41.03
C GLN A 147 -20.75 17.53 -39.93
N THR A 148 -20.29 17.55 -38.68
CA THR A 148 -21.07 17.05 -37.55
C THR A 148 -22.30 17.92 -37.30
N LEU A 149 -22.17 19.24 -37.40
CA LEU A 149 -23.32 20.15 -37.29
C LEU A 149 -24.31 19.92 -38.44
N SER A 150 -23.82 19.72 -39.68
CA SER A 150 -24.68 19.40 -40.84
C SER A 150 -25.45 18.10 -40.66
N LYS A 151 -24.82 17.06 -40.08
CA LYS A 151 -25.48 15.79 -39.74
C LYS A 151 -26.56 15.96 -38.70
N ILE A 152 -26.29 16.75 -37.64
CA ILE A 152 -27.32 17.09 -36.63
C ILE A 152 -28.46 17.87 -37.29
N TRP A 153 -28.17 18.72 -38.26
CA TRP A 153 -29.19 19.42 -39.04
C TRP A 153 -30.06 18.48 -39.90
N GLY A 154 -29.68 17.21 -40.08
CA GLY A 154 -30.36 16.28 -40.99
C GLY A 154 -30.13 16.64 -42.47
N ARG A 155 -28.99 17.28 -42.78
CA ARG A 155 -28.63 17.73 -44.13
C ARG A 155 -27.36 17.00 -44.62
N ASN A 156 -27.01 17.25 -45.88
CA ASN A 156 -25.74 16.79 -46.45
C ASN A 156 -24.55 17.26 -45.60
N GLU A 157 -23.51 16.44 -45.44
CA GLU A 157 -22.32 16.74 -44.62
C GLU A 157 -21.62 18.07 -44.96
N LYS A 158 -21.84 18.61 -46.16
CA LYS A 158 -21.28 19.90 -46.61
C LYS A 158 -22.26 21.07 -46.46
N TYR A 159 -23.43 20.89 -45.86
CA TYR A 159 -24.47 21.91 -45.80
C TYR A 159 -24.00 23.18 -45.08
N VAL A 160 -23.45 23.04 -43.87
CA VAL A 160 -22.96 24.19 -43.10
C VAL A 160 -21.81 24.88 -43.85
N SER A 161 -20.79 24.12 -44.28
CA SER A 161 -19.60 24.67 -44.94
C SER A 161 -19.88 25.31 -46.30
N SER A 162 -20.62 24.60 -47.16
CA SER A 162 -20.76 24.93 -48.58
C SER A 162 -22.03 25.72 -48.90
N TYR A 163 -23.01 25.76 -47.99
CA TYR A 163 -24.20 26.57 -48.16
C TYR A 163 -24.25 27.70 -47.14
N VAL A 164 -24.32 27.40 -45.84
CA VAL A 164 -24.53 28.43 -44.78
C VAL A 164 -23.36 29.40 -44.70
N ILE A 165 -22.15 28.90 -44.48
CA ILE A 165 -20.94 29.74 -44.35
C ILE A 165 -20.62 30.43 -45.67
N LYS A 166 -20.70 29.71 -46.79
CA LYS A 166 -20.43 30.28 -48.13
C LYS A 166 -21.38 31.45 -48.44
N ARG A 167 -22.70 31.27 -48.25
CA ARG A 167 -23.70 32.33 -48.45
C ARG A 167 -23.48 33.52 -47.55
N THR A 168 -23.11 33.29 -46.29
CA THR A 168 -22.82 34.38 -45.34
C THR A 168 -21.59 35.20 -45.75
N LYS A 169 -20.60 34.59 -46.39
CA LYS A 169 -19.42 35.29 -46.93
C LYS A 169 -19.75 36.09 -48.20
N GLU A 170 -20.67 35.60 -49.02
CA GLU A 170 -21.14 36.27 -50.24
C GLU A 170 -22.15 37.39 -49.95
N ASP A 171 -22.96 37.23 -48.91
CA ASP A 171 -23.97 38.17 -48.44
C ASP A 171 -23.93 38.28 -46.91
N PRO A 172 -23.35 39.36 -46.34
CA PRO A 172 -23.28 39.58 -44.90
C PRO A 172 -24.65 39.67 -44.19
N ASN A 173 -25.72 39.97 -44.93
CA ASN A 173 -27.09 40.04 -44.41
C ASN A 173 -27.83 38.69 -44.50
N PHE A 174 -27.15 37.63 -44.97
CA PHE A 174 -27.73 36.31 -45.04
C PHE A 174 -28.17 35.80 -43.65
N THR A 175 -29.44 35.42 -43.58
CA THR A 175 -30.05 34.80 -42.39
C THR A 175 -30.55 33.39 -42.71
N ILE A 176 -30.40 32.50 -41.73
CA ILE A 176 -30.92 31.13 -41.83
C ILE A 176 -32.44 31.18 -41.66
N LYS A 177 -33.17 30.46 -42.52
CA LYS A 177 -34.63 30.45 -42.49
C LYS A 177 -35.14 29.84 -41.19
N GLU A 178 -36.20 30.42 -40.63
CA GLU A 178 -36.79 29.99 -39.37
C GLU A 178 -37.14 28.49 -39.33
N LYS A 179 -37.70 27.96 -40.42
CA LYS A 179 -37.99 26.53 -40.56
C LYS A 179 -36.76 25.62 -40.38
N ASP A 180 -35.59 26.09 -40.81
CA ASP A 180 -34.34 25.33 -40.72
C ASP A 180 -33.76 25.40 -39.30
N LEU A 181 -33.98 26.50 -38.58
CA LEU A 181 -33.61 26.64 -37.17
C LEU A 181 -34.49 25.78 -36.25
N ILE A 182 -35.79 25.70 -36.52
CA ILE A 182 -36.72 24.81 -35.80
C ILE A 182 -36.27 23.36 -35.93
N LEU A 183 -35.99 22.90 -37.15
CA LEU A 183 -35.51 21.54 -37.41
C LEU A 183 -34.18 21.24 -36.69
N LEU A 184 -33.23 22.19 -36.72
CA LEU A 184 -31.97 22.04 -36.00
C LEU A 184 -32.20 21.90 -34.50
N LYS A 185 -33.04 22.74 -33.92
CA LYS A 185 -33.37 22.71 -32.49
C LYS A 185 -33.98 21.37 -32.08
N GLU A 186 -34.96 20.89 -32.83
CA GLU A 186 -35.60 19.58 -32.61
C GLU A 186 -34.59 18.44 -32.64
N ASN A 187 -33.68 18.45 -33.62
CA ASN A 187 -32.66 17.41 -33.73
C ASN A 187 -31.61 17.47 -32.60
N ILE A 188 -31.24 18.67 -32.16
CA ILE A 188 -30.34 18.86 -31.00
C ILE A 188 -31.03 18.36 -29.72
N GLU A 189 -32.29 18.72 -29.49
CA GLU A 189 -33.08 18.27 -28.34
C GLU A 189 -33.28 16.75 -28.34
N LYS A 190 -33.55 16.16 -29.52
CA LYS A 190 -33.62 14.71 -29.69
C LYS A 190 -32.29 14.02 -29.39
N LYS A 191 -31.16 14.59 -29.78
CA LYS A 191 -29.83 13.99 -29.60
C LYS A 191 -29.30 14.15 -28.17
N LEU A 192 -29.50 15.31 -27.55
CA LEU A 192 -28.84 15.69 -26.29
C LEU A 192 -29.79 15.73 -25.08
N GLY A 193 -31.11 15.64 -25.29
CA GLY A 193 -32.11 15.70 -24.23
C GLY A 193 -31.96 16.97 -23.39
N MET A 194 -31.90 16.82 -22.06
CA MET A 194 -31.76 17.96 -21.14
C MET A 194 -30.48 18.79 -21.35
N LYS A 195 -29.41 18.21 -21.92
CA LYS A 195 -28.16 18.94 -22.22
C LYS A 195 -28.31 19.91 -23.39
N ALA A 196 -29.40 19.83 -24.16
CA ALA A 196 -29.66 20.73 -25.29
C ALA A 196 -29.96 22.18 -24.88
N ARG A 197 -30.25 22.45 -23.60
CA ARG A 197 -30.74 23.76 -23.13
C ARG A 197 -29.87 24.93 -23.58
N SER A 198 -28.55 24.83 -23.43
CA SER A 198 -27.64 25.92 -23.80
C SER A 198 -27.56 26.11 -25.33
N CYS A 199 -27.57 25.01 -26.10
CA CYS A 199 -27.71 25.08 -27.56
C CYS A 199 -29.02 25.78 -27.96
N SER A 200 -30.13 25.46 -27.30
CA SER A 200 -31.43 26.10 -27.54
C SER A 200 -31.42 27.60 -27.19
N GLU A 201 -30.67 28.02 -26.16
CA GLU A 201 -30.46 29.43 -25.83
C GLU A 201 -29.62 30.16 -26.88
N ILE A 202 -28.59 29.51 -27.45
CA ILE A 202 -27.79 30.06 -28.57
C ILE A 202 -28.67 30.27 -29.82
N ILE A 203 -29.52 29.29 -30.16
CA ILE A 203 -30.47 29.41 -31.28
C ILE A 203 -31.42 30.60 -31.06
N LYS A 204 -32.00 30.74 -29.86
CA LYS A 204 -32.86 31.90 -29.53
C LYS A 204 -32.11 33.22 -29.64
N LYS A 205 -30.85 33.27 -29.19
CA LYS A 205 -30.03 34.47 -29.28
C LYS A 205 -29.78 34.89 -30.74
N TYR A 206 -29.57 33.92 -31.63
CA TYR A 206 -29.47 34.17 -33.08
C TYR A 206 -30.80 34.68 -33.66
N GLN A 207 -31.94 34.05 -33.33
CA GLN A 207 -33.28 34.47 -33.78
C GLN A 207 -33.62 35.91 -33.37
N ASN A 208 -33.14 36.35 -32.20
CA ASN A 208 -33.32 37.71 -31.70
C ASN A 208 -32.28 38.71 -32.24
N ASN A 209 -31.57 38.37 -33.34
CA ASN A 209 -30.51 39.18 -33.95
C ASN A 209 -29.33 39.52 -33.01
N GLY A 210 -29.14 38.75 -31.93
CA GLY A 210 -28.05 38.94 -30.97
C GLY A 210 -26.71 38.30 -31.40
N LEU A 211 -26.69 37.60 -32.55
CA LEU A 211 -25.52 36.96 -33.16
C LEU A 211 -25.64 37.06 -34.69
N ASN A 212 -24.53 37.26 -35.40
CA ASN A 212 -24.51 37.05 -36.85
C ASN A 212 -24.35 35.55 -37.19
N THR A 213 -24.57 35.18 -38.45
CA THR A 213 -24.58 33.77 -38.87
C THR A 213 -23.24 33.05 -38.63
N LEU A 214 -22.09 33.72 -38.82
CA LEU A 214 -20.78 33.12 -38.54
C LEU A 214 -20.55 32.91 -37.03
N GLN A 215 -20.91 33.90 -36.21
CA GLN A 215 -20.83 33.82 -34.75
C GLN A 215 -21.75 32.73 -34.21
N PHE A 216 -22.95 32.60 -34.76
CA PHE A 216 -23.90 31.57 -34.39
C PHE A 216 -23.34 30.17 -34.63
N ILE A 217 -22.79 29.91 -35.83
CA ILE A 217 -22.20 28.61 -36.15
C ILE A 217 -21.00 28.31 -35.22
N ASP A 218 -20.07 29.25 -35.07
CA ASP A 218 -18.88 29.04 -34.22
C ASP A 218 -19.24 28.75 -32.75
N ILE A 219 -20.15 29.53 -32.17
CA ILE A 219 -20.57 29.34 -30.77
C ILE A 219 -21.33 28.03 -30.61
N LEU A 220 -22.20 27.68 -31.57
CA LEU A 220 -22.98 26.45 -31.53
C LEU A 220 -22.09 25.20 -31.66
N GLU A 221 -21.09 25.22 -32.52
CA GLU A 221 -20.13 24.10 -32.65
C GLU A 221 -19.34 23.86 -31.37
N LYS A 222 -18.83 24.94 -30.75
CA LYS A 222 -18.12 24.85 -29.45
C LYS A 222 -19.03 24.31 -28.37
N GLU A 223 -20.27 24.78 -28.31
CA GLU A 223 -21.24 24.32 -27.33
C GLU A 223 -21.60 22.85 -27.55
N LEU A 224 -21.86 22.43 -28.78
CA LEU A 224 -22.10 21.02 -29.12
C LEU A 224 -20.90 20.14 -28.77
N GLY A 225 -19.68 20.62 -28.98
CA GLY A 225 -18.46 19.94 -28.51
C GLY A 225 -18.43 19.76 -26.99
N ARG A 226 -18.85 20.79 -26.24
CA ARG A 226 -18.93 20.79 -24.77
C ARG A 226 -19.96 19.80 -24.23
N VAL A 227 -21.14 19.70 -24.85
CA VAL A 227 -22.28 18.94 -24.32
C VAL A 227 -22.49 17.55 -24.91
N SER A 228 -21.88 17.24 -26.06
CA SER A 228 -22.10 15.97 -26.78
C SER A 228 -21.56 14.72 -26.10
N GLY A 229 -20.49 14.84 -25.30
CA GLY A 229 -19.83 13.68 -24.68
C GLY A 229 -19.13 12.71 -25.65
N GLU A 230 -18.97 13.09 -26.91
CA GLU A 230 -18.34 12.25 -27.94
C GLU A 230 -16.80 12.24 -27.86
N LEU A 231 -16.23 13.05 -26.97
CA LEU A 231 -14.78 13.18 -26.77
C LEU A 231 -14.22 12.01 -25.95
N LYS A 232 -13.73 10.98 -26.64
CA LYS A 232 -13.03 9.84 -25.99
C LYS A 232 -11.80 10.30 -25.22
N ILE A 233 -11.65 9.84 -23.98
CA ILE A 233 -10.48 10.17 -23.14
C ILE A 233 -9.34 9.21 -23.48
N SER A 234 -8.15 9.75 -23.76
CA SER A 234 -6.93 8.97 -23.99
C SER A 234 -6.34 8.45 -22.68
N ASP A 235 -5.42 7.47 -22.75
CA ASP A 235 -4.72 6.98 -21.55
C ASP A 235 -3.87 8.06 -20.87
N GLU A 236 -3.39 9.03 -21.65
CA GLU A 236 -2.59 10.14 -21.13
C GLU A 236 -3.45 11.12 -20.35
N GLU A 237 -4.58 11.52 -20.92
CA GLU A 237 -5.58 12.38 -20.27
C GLU A 237 -6.14 11.71 -19.02
N LEU A 238 -6.45 10.41 -19.08
CA LEU A 238 -6.93 9.66 -17.92
C LEU A 238 -5.87 9.59 -16.82
N GLY A 239 -4.58 9.46 -17.18
CA GLY A 239 -3.48 9.55 -16.22
C GLY A 239 -3.44 10.91 -15.51
N MET A 240 -3.60 12.00 -16.25
CA MET A 240 -3.65 13.35 -15.67
C MET A 240 -4.83 13.50 -14.71
N ILE A 241 -6.03 13.07 -15.10
CA ILE A 241 -7.23 13.20 -14.26
C ILE A 241 -7.10 12.36 -12.99
N LEU A 242 -6.61 11.12 -13.09
CA LEU A 242 -6.58 10.21 -11.95
C LEU A 242 -5.37 10.42 -11.02
N THR A 243 -4.27 10.97 -11.52
CA THR A 243 -2.99 11.00 -10.77
C THR A 243 -2.13 12.25 -11.00
N GLY A 244 -2.60 13.22 -11.77
CA GLY A 244 -1.82 14.41 -12.16
C GLY A 244 -0.59 14.10 -13.01
N THR A 245 -0.46 12.88 -13.53
CA THR A 245 0.77 12.40 -14.20
C THR A 245 0.48 11.88 -15.60
N HIS A 246 1.13 12.47 -16.60
CA HIS A 246 1.08 11.98 -17.98
C HIS A 246 1.59 10.53 -18.08
N GLY A 247 0.88 9.71 -18.84
CA GLY A 247 1.31 8.34 -19.15
C GLY A 247 1.26 7.34 -17.99
N PHE A 248 0.77 7.72 -16.80
CA PHE A 248 0.64 6.79 -15.67
C PHE A 248 -0.21 5.56 -16.04
N ILE A 249 -1.40 5.78 -16.60
CA ILE A 249 -2.32 4.71 -17.01
C ILE A 249 -1.71 3.86 -18.13
N LYS A 250 -1.08 4.51 -19.12
CA LYS A 250 -0.33 3.82 -20.18
C LYS A 250 0.72 2.88 -19.58
N ASN A 251 1.50 3.33 -18.61
CA ASN A 251 2.50 2.51 -17.92
C ASN A 251 1.87 1.34 -17.15
N VAL A 252 0.73 1.55 -16.49
CA VAL A 252 -0.01 0.47 -15.82
C VAL A 252 -0.47 -0.58 -16.82
N PHE A 253 -1.06 -0.18 -17.95
CA PHE A 253 -1.46 -1.12 -18.99
C PHE A 253 -0.28 -1.86 -19.59
N THR A 254 0.84 -1.17 -19.86
CA THR A 254 2.03 -1.82 -20.41
C THR A 254 2.52 -2.94 -19.49
N ARG A 255 2.53 -2.71 -18.17
CA ARG A 255 2.92 -3.71 -17.17
C ARG A 255 1.94 -4.88 -17.07
N ILE A 256 0.66 -4.66 -17.33
CA ILE A 256 -0.36 -5.72 -17.27
C ILE A 256 -0.35 -6.58 -18.54
N MET A 257 -0.13 -5.97 -19.71
CA MET A 257 -0.38 -6.59 -21.01
C MET A 257 0.86 -7.21 -21.66
N TYR A 258 2.06 -6.63 -21.49
CA TYR A 258 3.25 -7.05 -22.24
C TYR A 258 4.24 -7.83 -21.39
N SER A 259 4.36 -9.13 -21.66
CA SER A 259 5.30 -10.04 -20.97
C SER A 259 6.77 -9.68 -21.15
N SER A 260 7.12 -8.94 -22.20
CA SER A 260 8.46 -8.42 -22.47
C SER A 260 8.87 -7.24 -21.58
N HIS A 261 7.93 -6.63 -20.84
CA HIS A 261 8.24 -5.50 -19.98
C HIS A 261 8.98 -5.95 -18.71
N HIS A 262 10.08 -5.28 -18.33
CA HIS A 262 10.90 -5.65 -17.16
C HIS A 262 10.13 -5.68 -15.82
N SER A 263 8.99 -4.99 -15.76
CA SER A 263 8.06 -4.95 -14.61
C SER A 263 6.71 -5.59 -14.91
N TYR A 264 6.66 -6.55 -15.83
CA TYR A 264 5.45 -7.29 -16.20
C TYR A 264 4.80 -7.91 -14.97
N ASN A 265 3.52 -7.61 -14.78
CA ASN A 265 2.70 -8.14 -13.72
C ASN A 265 1.24 -8.16 -14.19
N PRO A 266 0.75 -9.30 -14.74
CA PRO A 266 -0.62 -9.42 -15.22
C PRO A 266 -1.67 -9.34 -14.09
N HIS A 267 -1.23 -9.48 -12.84
CA HIS A 267 -2.05 -9.34 -11.63
C HIS A 267 -1.74 -8.05 -10.87
N TYR A 268 -1.28 -7.00 -11.59
CA TYR A 268 -1.07 -5.70 -10.98
C TYR A 268 -2.36 -5.21 -10.29
N LYS A 269 -2.19 -4.75 -9.05
CA LYS A 269 -3.25 -4.17 -8.22
C LYS A 269 -2.83 -2.80 -7.74
N PHE A 270 -3.70 -1.81 -7.84
CA PHE A 270 -3.48 -0.53 -7.15
C PHE A 270 -3.36 -0.73 -5.63
N SER A 271 -2.47 0.02 -4.99
CA SER A 271 -2.39 0.08 -3.53
C SER A 271 -3.51 0.93 -2.96
N LYS A 272 -3.82 0.77 -1.66
CA LYS A 272 -4.78 1.61 -0.95
C LYS A 272 -4.40 3.08 -0.97
N GLU A 273 -3.11 3.39 -0.78
CA GLU A 273 -2.53 4.72 -0.98
C GLU A 273 -2.88 5.28 -2.36
N ARG A 274 -2.61 4.53 -3.43
CA ARG A 274 -2.90 4.97 -4.80
C ARG A 274 -4.39 5.20 -5.03
N LEU A 275 -5.25 4.34 -4.49
CA LEU A 275 -6.71 4.52 -4.59
C LEU A 275 -7.21 5.72 -3.77
N SER A 276 -6.56 6.06 -2.65
CA SER A 276 -6.83 7.28 -1.90
C SER A 276 -6.47 8.51 -2.71
N GLU A 277 -5.26 8.54 -3.28
CA GLU A 277 -4.81 9.64 -4.16
C GLU A 277 -5.80 9.83 -5.32
N ILE A 278 -6.19 8.75 -6.01
CA ILE A 278 -7.17 8.83 -7.11
C ILE A 278 -8.51 9.44 -6.64
N ARG A 279 -8.99 9.08 -5.44
CA ARG A 279 -10.22 9.68 -4.88
C ARG A 279 -10.06 11.17 -4.60
N GLU A 280 -8.90 11.60 -4.10
CA GLU A 280 -8.61 13.00 -3.83
C GLU A 280 -8.60 13.81 -5.13
N PHE A 281 -7.89 13.35 -6.17
CA PHE A 281 -7.88 13.98 -7.49
C PHE A 281 -9.28 14.05 -8.12
N LEU A 282 -10.05 12.96 -8.06
CA LEU A 282 -11.41 12.95 -8.59
C LEU A 282 -12.32 13.96 -7.88
N ASN A 283 -12.21 14.08 -6.55
CA ASN A 283 -12.97 15.06 -5.78
C ASN A 283 -12.51 16.50 -6.07
N GLU A 284 -11.21 16.73 -6.23
CA GLU A 284 -10.67 18.05 -6.57
C GLU A 284 -11.17 18.51 -7.93
N ILE A 285 -11.17 17.62 -8.93
CA ILE A 285 -11.54 17.95 -10.31
C ILE A 285 -13.06 18.01 -10.50
N PHE A 286 -13.81 17.04 -9.98
CA PHE A 286 -15.25 16.89 -10.28
C PHE A 286 -16.17 17.14 -9.08
N GLY A 287 -15.62 17.35 -7.88
CA GLY A 287 -16.40 17.54 -6.66
C GLY A 287 -17.46 16.45 -6.46
N ASN A 288 -18.69 16.87 -6.17
CA ASN A 288 -19.81 15.96 -5.95
C ASN A 288 -20.15 15.07 -7.16
N LYS A 289 -19.77 15.46 -8.38
CA LYS A 289 -20.03 14.68 -9.61
C LYS A 289 -19.15 13.41 -9.67
N ALA A 290 -18.07 13.34 -8.89
CA ALA A 290 -17.20 12.16 -8.78
C ALA A 290 -17.85 10.96 -8.05
N LYS A 291 -19.04 11.10 -7.48
CA LYS A 291 -19.66 10.10 -6.60
C LYS A 291 -19.65 8.68 -7.18
N LYS A 292 -20.01 8.52 -8.46
CA LYS A 292 -20.03 7.20 -9.13
C LYS A 292 -18.62 6.59 -9.25
N CYS A 293 -17.63 7.39 -9.63
CA CYS A 293 -16.23 6.96 -9.69
C CYS A 293 -15.72 6.49 -8.31
N ILE A 294 -16.09 7.21 -7.25
CA ILE A 294 -15.72 6.84 -5.88
C ILE A 294 -16.37 5.50 -5.47
N GLU A 295 -17.62 5.25 -5.87
CA GLU A 295 -18.26 3.95 -5.64
C GLU A 295 -17.60 2.80 -6.40
N LEU A 296 -17.10 3.04 -7.63
CA LEU A 296 -16.29 2.05 -8.37
C LEU A 296 -15.00 1.70 -7.63
N ILE A 297 -14.32 2.69 -7.04
CA ILE A 297 -13.11 2.48 -6.24
C ILE A 297 -13.43 1.66 -4.98
N LYS A 298 -14.52 2.00 -4.26
CA LYS A 298 -14.95 1.22 -3.08
C LYS A 298 -15.30 -0.22 -3.45
N LYS A 299 -15.97 -0.44 -4.59
CA LYS A 299 -16.25 -1.78 -5.13
C LYS A 299 -14.96 -2.54 -5.38
N TYR A 300 -13.95 -1.89 -5.98
CA TYR A 300 -12.62 -2.50 -6.21
C TYR A 300 -11.91 -2.89 -4.92
N GLU A 301 -11.90 -2.02 -3.90
CA GLU A 301 -11.32 -2.31 -2.58
C GLU A 301 -12.02 -3.51 -1.90
N LYS A 302 -13.35 -3.58 -1.99
CA LYS A 302 -14.14 -4.68 -1.41
C LYS A 302 -13.85 -6.02 -2.09
N LEU A 303 -13.67 -6.02 -3.40
CA LEU A 303 -13.42 -7.24 -4.19
C LEU A 303 -11.95 -7.68 -4.19
N ASN A 304 -11.05 -6.84 -3.68
CA ASN A 304 -9.62 -7.14 -3.58
C ASN A 304 -9.14 -6.94 -2.13
N PRO A 305 -9.44 -7.82 -1.17
CA PRO A 305 -9.05 -7.63 0.23
C PRO A 305 -7.53 -7.63 0.46
N ASP A 306 -6.75 -8.15 -0.49
CA ASP A 306 -5.30 -8.32 -0.46
C ASP A 306 -4.52 -7.11 -1.03
N LEU A 307 -5.15 -5.95 -1.21
CA LEU A 307 -4.44 -4.75 -1.68
C LEU A 307 -3.28 -4.37 -0.75
N LYS A 308 -2.13 -4.08 -1.37
CA LYS A 308 -1.00 -3.44 -0.69
C LYS A 308 -1.45 -2.10 -0.11
N GLU A 309 -0.95 -1.73 1.06
CA GLU A 309 -1.17 -0.42 1.67
C GLU A 309 -0.55 0.70 0.82
N TYR A 310 0.64 0.47 0.24
CA TYR A 310 1.36 1.43 -0.60
C TYR A 310 2.11 0.73 -1.75
N SER A 311 2.45 1.48 -2.80
CA SER A 311 2.89 0.90 -4.09
C SER A 311 4.20 0.08 -4.00
N LEU A 312 5.13 0.54 -3.16
CA LEU A 312 6.44 -0.10 -2.92
C LEU A 312 6.47 -0.87 -1.60
N GLN A 313 5.35 -1.50 -1.21
CA GLN A 313 5.28 -2.25 0.04
C GLN A 313 6.34 -3.35 0.14
N GLN A 314 7.28 -3.15 1.06
CA GLN A 314 8.39 -4.06 1.36
C GLN A 314 8.55 -4.13 2.88
N TYR A 315 7.65 -4.83 3.57
CA TYR A 315 7.89 -5.21 4.96
C TYR A 315 7.94 -6.73 5.10
N THR A 316 8.81 -7.19 5.99
CA THR A 316 9.23 -8.59 6.12
C THR A 316 8.62 -9.25 7.36
N ILE A 317 7.51 -8.69 7.83
CA ILE A 317 6.79 -9.10 9.03
C ILE A 317 5.32 -9.33 8.68
N THR A 318 4.65 -10.23 9.40
CA THR A 318 3.23 -10.51 9.13
C THR A 318 2.26 -9.54 9.81
N ARG A 319 2.73 -8.73 10.77
CA ARG A 319 1.91 -7.74 11.51
C ARG A 319 2.48 -6.31 11.38
N PRO A 320 2.33 -5.66 10.21
CA PRO A 320 2.87 -4.32 9.93
C PRO A 320 2.31 -3.21 10.83
N ASN A 321 1.03 -3.28 11.18
CA ASN A 321 0.32 -2.30 12.03
C ASN A 321 0.27 -2.78 13.48
N TYR A 322 1.37 -3.39 13.97
CA TYR A 322 1.39 -4.02 15.29
C TYR A 322 1.01 -3.02 16.40
N PHE A 323 1.41 -1.76 16.30
CA PHE A 323 1.14 -0.73 17.30
C PHE A 323 -0.18 0.03 17.09
N HIS A 324 -0.94 -0.29 16.04
CA HIS A 324 -2.27 0.27 15.85
C HIS A 324 -3.22 -0.13 16.99
N ASN A 325 -4.04 0.83 17.47
CA ASN A 325 -4.92 0.72 18.63
C ASN A 325 -4.22 0.22 19.91
N ILE A 326 -3.01 0.73 20.17
CA ILE A 326 -2.16 0.33 21.30
C ILE A 326 -2.89 0.40 22.66
N GLU A 327 -3.81 1.34 22.81
CA GLU A 327 -4.59 1.60 24.02
C GLU A 327 -5.57 0.48 24.39
N LYS A 328 -5.75 -0.50 23.51
CA LYS A 328 -6.59 -1.68 23.76
C LYS A 328 -5.79 -2.90 24.26
N PHE A 329 -4.45 -2.86 24.21
CA PHE A 329 -3.61 -4.04 24.43
C PHE A 329 -2.39 -3.73 25.32
N PRO A 330 -2.37 -4.19 26.58
CA PRO A 330 -1.22 -4.00 27.48
C PRO A 330 0.11 -4.52 26.93
N GLU A 331 0.09 -5.64 26.20
CA GLU A 331 1.28 -6.21 25.54
C GLU A 331 1.91 -5.23 24.54
N LYS A 332 1.10 -4.61 23.67
CA LYS A 332 1.60 -3.65 22.68
C LYS A 332 2.22 -2.44 23.36
N SER A 333 1.60 -1.96 24.44
CA SER A 333 2.13 -0.86 25.24
C SER A 333 3.44 -1.22 25.95
N TYR A 334 3.56 -2.45 26.44
CA TYR A 334 4.83 -3.00 26.92
C TYR A 334 5.92 -2.96 25.86
N TRP A 335 5.66 -3.47 24.66
CA TRP A 335 6.66 -3.42 23.60
C TRP A 335 7.02 -2.00 23.20
N PHE A 336 6.05 -1.09 23.14
CA PHE A 336 6.32 0.32 22.85
C PHE A 336 7.24 0.94 23.91
N GLY A 337 6.96 0.73 25.20
CA GLY A 337 7.83 1.19 26.28
C GLY A 337 9.24 0.59 26.22
N PHE A 338 9.34 -0.69 25.87
CA PHE A 338 10.61 -1.37 25.67
C PHE A 338 11.40 -0.79 24.49
N LEU A 339 10.74 -0.54 23.35
CA LEU A 339 11.36 0.10 22.20
C LEU A 339 11.82 1.52 22.53
N SER A 340 11.02 2.30 23.28
CA SER A 340 11.40 3.66 23.71
C SER A 340 12.66 3.67 24.57
N ALA A 341 12.98 2.55 25.22
CA ALA A 341 14.25 2.36 25.90
C ALA A 341 15.34 1.90 24.91
N ASP A 342 15.25 0.74 24.29
CA ASP A 342 16.43 0.10 23.67
C ASP A 342 16.41 -0.05 22.14
N ALA A 343 15.43 0.55 21.47
CA ALA A 343 15.34 0.52 20.01
C ALA A 343 15.75 1.83 19.36
N THR A 344 16.17 1.75 18.10
CA THR A 344 16.35 2.89 17.22
C THR A 344 15.50 2.72 15.96
N ARG A 345 15.00 3.84 15.44
CA ARG A 345 14.25 3.91 14.19
C ARG A 345 14.97 4.84 13.21
N ALA A 346 15.11 4.41 11.96
CA ALA A 346 15.51 5.29 10.85
C ALA A 346 14.29 5.95 10.21
N GLU A 347 14.35 7.26 9.99
CA GLU A 347 13.21 8.05 9.49
C GLU A 347 12.76 7.64 8.08
N LYS A 348 13.72 7.55 7.15
CA LYS A 348 13.45 7.36 5.70
C LYS A 348 12.69 6.08 5.34
N ASN A 349 13.01 4.96 5.99
CA ASN A 349 12.49 3.64 5.60
C ASN A 349 11.77 2.89 6.73
N GLY A 350 11.53 3.54 7.86
CA GLY A 350 10.90 2.90 9.03
C GLY A 350 11.70 1.70 9.53
N ARG A 351 13.03 1.67 9.32
CA ARG A 351 13.88 0.57 9.78
C ARG A 351 14.03 0.63 11.29
N ILE A 352 13.61 -0.43 11.95
CA ILE A 352 13.70 -0.62 13.39
C ILE A 352 14.92 -1.50 13.69
N THR A 353 15.74 -1.09 14.63
CA THR A 353 16.90 -1.85 15.11
C THR A 353 16.86 -1.96 16.62
N ILE A 354 16.96 -3.18 17.14
CA ILE A 354 17.08 -3.47 18.57
C ILE A 354 18.40 -4.22 18.77
N LYS A 355 19.21 -3.78 19.73
CA LYS A 355 20.48 -4.42 20.07
C LYS A 355 20.51 -4.71 21.57
N LEU A 356 20.57 -5.99 21.93
CA LEU A 356 20.59 -6.41 23.34
C LEU A 356 21.82 -7.26 23.63
N ALA A 357 22.19 -7.36 24.90
CA ALA A 357 23.15 -8.36 25.36
C ALA A 357 22.58 -9.78 25.15
N LEU A 358 23.45 -10.75 24.85
CA LEU A 358 23.03 -12.12 24.54
C LEU A 358 22.15 -12.77 25.62
N LYS A 359 22.38 -12.44 26.90
CA LYS A 359 21.58 -12.93 28.04
C LYS A 359 20.10 -12.53 27.97
N ASP A 360 19.76 -11.47 27.23
CA ASP A 360 18.41 -10.96 27.06
C ASP A 360 17.84 -11.30 25.66
N LYS A 361 18.46 -12.22 24.89
CA LYS A 361 18.05 -12.58 23.52
C LYS A 361 16.60 -13.03 23.41
N TYR A 362 16.06 -13.69 24.44
CA TYR A 362 14.69 -14.20 24.43
C TYR A 362 13.65 -13.08 24.32
N LEU A 363 13.98 -11.84 24.70
CA LEU A 363 13.09 -10.70 24.43
C LEU A 363 13.00 -10.41 22.94
N LEU A 364 14.11 -10.51 22.21
CA LEU A 364 14.10 -10.35 20.75
C LEU A 364 13.29 -11.45 20.09
N GLU A 365 13.42 -12.70 20.57
CA GLU A 365 12.61 -13.82 20.09
C GLU A 365 11.12 -13.61 20.36
N LYS A 366 10.75 -13.13 21.56
CA LYS A 366 9.37 -12.78 21.90
C LYS A 366 8.84 -11.64 21.04
N PHE A 367 9.61 -10.57 20.85
CA PHE A 367 9.19 -9.45 20.01
C PHE A 367 9.07 -9.86 18.54
N ALA A 368 10.02 -10.66 18.03
CA ALA A 368 9.98 -11.21 16.68
C ALA A 368 8.70 -12.02 16.45
N LYS A 369 8.36 -12.93 17.38
CA LYS A 369 7.06 -13.65 17.35
C LYS A 369 5.87 -12.70 17.40
N ALA A 370 5.91 -11.67 18.25
CA ALA A 370 4.82 -10.72 18.43
C ALA A 370 4.52 -9.94 17.14
N VAL A 371 5.54 -9.56 16.38
CA VAL A 371 5.38 -8.85 15.09
C VAL A 371 5.32 -9.79 13.87
N GLY A 372 5.52 -11.09 14.07
CA GLY A 372 5.54 -12.09 13.00
C GLY A 372 6.77 -12.01 12.11
N LEU A 373 7.93 -11.76 12.71
CA LEU A 373 9.26 -11.79 12.09
C LEU A 373 9.92 -13.16 12.37
N PRO A 374 10.46 -13.85 11.36
CA PRO A 374 11.18 -15.11 11.56
C PRO A 374 12.37 -14.97 12.53
N ILE A 375 12.54 -15.95 13.42
CA ILE A 375 13.50 -15.89 14.54
C ILE A 375 14.96 -15.96 14.06
N ASP A 376 15.22 -16.67 12.97
CA ASP A 376 16.50 -16.79 12.27
C ASP A 376 17.04 -15.46 11.71
N ARG A 377 16.18 -14.42 11.68
CA ARG A 377 16.59 -13.04 11.37
C ARG A 377 17.23 -12.31 12.55
N ILE A 378 17.23 -12.89 13.75
CA ILE A 378 18.05 -12.41 14.86
C ILE A 378 19.50 -12.76 14.55
N LYS A 379 20.34 -11.75 14.40
CA LYS A 379 21.78 -11.93 14.14
C LYS A 379 22.58 -11.74 15.42
N PHE A 380 23.66 -12.50 15.54
CA PHE A 380 24.57 -12.41 16.66
C PHE A 380 25.84 -11.70 16.22
N ARG A 381 26.36 -10.83 17.08
CA ARG A 381 27.60 -10.11 16.82
C ARG A 381 28.49 -10.13 18.06
N LEU A 382 29.75 -10.49 17.82
CA LEU A 382 30.83 -10.35 18.78
C LEU A 382 31.38 -8.91 18.70
N ILE A 383 31.56 -8.27 19.85
CA ILE A 383 32.17 -6.95 19.94
C ILE A 383 33.29 -7.02 20.98
N TYR A 384 34.49 -6.63 20.60
CA TYR A 384 35.60 -6.46 21.54
C TYR A 384 35.68 -5.00 21.97
N ARG A 385 35.81 -4.76 23.28
CA ARG A 385 36.06 -3.42 23.83
C ARG A 385 37.07 -3.50 24.95
N ARG A 386 37.99 -2.54 25.00
CA ARG A 386 38.83 -2.34 26.19
C ARG A 386 37.96 -1.80 27.33
N TYR A 387 38.10 -2.41 28.50
CA TYR A 387 37.42 -1.95 29.71
C TYR A 387 38.32 -2.24 30.91
N LYS A 388 38.75 -1.18 31.59
CA LYS A 388 39.75 -1.21 32.66
C LYS A 388 41.06 -1.85 32.20
N GLY A 389 41.54 -1.48 31.01
CA GLY A 389 42.81 -1.96 30.45
C GLY A 389 42.74 -3.33 29.78
N GLU A 390 41.73 -4.15 30.09
CA GLU A 390 41.54 -5.49 29.54
C GLU A 390 40.66 -5.48 28.28
N LEU A 391 41.03 -6.28 27.26
CA LEU A 391 40.16 -6.51 26.11
C LEU A 391 39.03 -7.49 26.49
N LYS A 392 37.79 -7.00 26.55
CA LYS A 392 36.61 -7.81 26.92
C LYS A 392 35.75 -8.12 25.70
N GLU A 393 35.27 -9.35 25.65
CA GLU A 393 34.33 -9.84 24.65
C GLU A 393 32.88 -9.60 25.08
N TYR A 394 32.08 -9.00 24.20
CA TYR A 394 30.66 -8.77 24.41
C TYR A 394 29.85 -9.40 23.28
N LYS A 395 29.05 -10.42 23.62
CA LYS A 395 28.09 -11.03 22.71
C LYS A 395 26.79 -10.23 22.70
N THR A 396 26.38 -9.79 21.51
CA THR A 396 25.15 -9.03 21.29
C THR A 396 24.21 -9.75 20.33
N ALA A 397 22.92 -9.69 20.61
CA ALA A 397 21.86 -10.13 19.72
C ALA A 397 21.22 -8.89 19.08
N ILE A 398 20.99 -8.95 17.77
CA ILE A 398 20.54 -7.83 16.96
C ILE A 398 19.31 -8.26 16.18
N LEU A 399 18.22 -7.51 16.35
CA LEU A 399 17.02 -7.62 15.53
C LEU A 399 16.91 -6.38 14.64
N ARG A 400 16.80 -6.57 13.33
CA ARG A 400 16.67 -5.48 12.35
C ARG A 400 15.68 -5.83 11.26
N PHE A 401 14.71 -4.95 11.03
CA PHE A 401 13.76 -5.08 9.93
C PHE A 401 13.24 -3.71 9.49
N ALA A 402 12.72 -3.62 8.27
CA ALA A 402 12.06 -2.43 7.75
C ALA A 402 10.55 -2.65 7.71
N CYS A 403 9.80 -1.67 8.22
CA CYS A 403 8.33 -1.66 8.13
C CYS A 403 7.83 -0.21 8.20
N LYS A 404 7.51 0.37 7.04
CA LYS A 404 6.99 1.75 6.95
C LYS A 404 5.71 1.95 7.79
N PRO A 405 4.69 1.07 7.75
CA PRO A 405 3.47 1.24 8.57
C PRO A 405 3.76 1.24 10.08
N MET A 406 4.56 0.29 10.56
CA MET A 406 4.98 0.27 11.97
C MET A 406 5.75 1.53 12.35
N GLY A 407 6.63 2.01 11.47
CA GLY A 407 7.33 3.28 11.67
C GLY A 407 6.37 4.47 11.81
N MET A 408 5.32 4.53 10.98
CA MET A 408 4.29 5.57 11.08
C MET A 408 3.46 5.45 12.36
N ASP A 409 3.10 4.24 12.80
CA ASP A 409 2.45 4.03 14.09
C ASP A 409 3.32 4.53 15.25
N LEU A 410 4.62 4.20 15.23
CA LEU A 410 5.58 4.67 16.24
C LEU A 410 5.65 6.20 16.27
N ASP A 411 5.70 6.85 15.12
CA ASP A 411 5.75 8.32 15.01
C ASP A 411 4.50 8.99 15.55
N LYS A 412 3.32 8.47 15.19
CA LYS A 412 2.03 8.95 15.71
C LYS A 412 1.94 8.83 17.23
N LEU A 413 2.57 7.79 17.80
CA LEU A 413 2.63 7.57 19.25
C LEU A 413 3.72 8.40 19.95
N GLY A 414 4.51 9.19 19.21
CA GLY A 414 5.55 10.05 19.77
C GLY A 414 6.87 9.33 20.08
N PHE A 415 7.18 8.25 19.35
CA PHE A 415 8.46 7.55 19.49
C PHE A 415 9.66 8.47 19.20
N ARG A 416 10.73 8.34 19.98
CA ARG A 416 12.00 9.04 19.80
C ARG A 416 13.15 8.05 19.76
N SER A 417 14.00 8.15 18.76
CA SER A 417 15.15 7.24 18.56
C SER A 417 16.28 7.50 19.55
N THR A 418 16.34 8.68 20.18
CA THR A 418 17.35 8.99 21.19
C THR A 418 16.72 9.17 22.55
N LYS A 419 17.30 8.52 23.57
CA LYS A 419 16.89 8.66 24.99
C LYS A 419 16.96 10.11 25.50
N ASN A 420 17.69 10.99 24.82
CA ASN A 420 17.83 12.40 25.19
C ASN A 420 16.58 13.22 24.84
N GLU A 421 15.89 12.86 23.75
CA GLU A 421 14.71 13.56 23.23
C GLU A 421 13.42 13.20 23.97
N LEU A 422 13.45 12.21 24.85
CA LEU A 422 12.31 11.85 25.69
C LEU A 422 12.14 12.91 26.79
N ASN A 423 11.17 13.81 26.61
CA ASN A 423 10.82 14.85 27.58
C ASN A 423 9.62 14.45 28.44
N SER A 424 8.71 13.64 27.91
CA SER A 424 7.42 13.28 28.52
C SER A 424 6.99 11.87 28.15
N LEU A 425 6.08 11.29 28.94
CA LEU A 425 5.39 10.06 28.57
C LEU A 425 4.52 10.27 27.32
N PRO A 426 4.34 9.24 26.48
CA PRO A 426 3.46 9.31 25.33
C PRO A 426 2.03 9.72 25.71
N ASN A 427 1.39 10.55 24.90
CA ASN A 427 0.05 11.09 25.18
C ASN A 427 -0.99 9.99 25.47
N TYR A 428 -0.93 8.87 24.75
CA TYR A 428 -1.86 7.76 24.98
C TYR A 428 -1.72 7.15 26.39
N VAL A 429 -0.50 7.13 26.96
CA VAL A 429 -0.26 6.63 28.33
C VAL A 429 -0.88 7.59 29.35
N VAL A 430 -0.70 8.89 29.16
CA VAL A 430 -1.30 9.93 30.01
C VAL A 430 -2.83 9.83 29.99
N GLN A 431 -3.41 9.71 28.80
CA GLN A 431 -4.85 9.53 28.62
C GLN A 431 -5.36 8.23 29.26
N CYS A 432 -4.63 7.13 29.12
CA CYS A 432 -4.98 5.85 29.73
C CYS A 432 -4.97 5.94 31.27
N LEU A 433 -3.98 6.60 31.87
CA LEU A 433 -3.96 6.83 33.32
C LEU A 433 -5.13 7.69 33.80
N SER A 434 -5.47 8.75 33.07
CA SER A 434 -6.62 9.59 33.39
C SER A 434 -7.94 8.80 33.33
N LYS A 435 -8.14 8.03 32.25
CA LYS A 435 -9.30 7.14 32.09
C LYS A 435 -9.37 6.09 33.19
N ALA A 436 -8.24 5.46 33.53
CA ALA A 436 -8.16 4.46 34.60
C ALA A 436 -8.55 5.02 35.96
N LYS A 437 -8.06 6.21 36.31
CA LYS A 437 -8.38 6.91 37.58
C LYS A 437 -9.85 7.34 37.64
N LYS A 438 -10.43 7.78 36.53
CA LYS A 438 -11.86 8.11 36.45
C LYS A 438 -12.72 6.86 36.65
N LYS A 439 -12.42 5.78 35.91
CA LYS A 439 -13.14 4.50 35.97
C LYS A 439 -13.05 3.86 37.37
N SER A 440 -11.88 3.92 37.99
CA SER A 440 -11.64 3.46 39.37
C SER A 440 -12.60 4.10 40.39
N LYS A 441 -12.86 5.42 40.27
CA LYS A 441 -13.82 6.11 41.14
C LYS A 441 -15.27 5.68 40.89
N GLN A 442 -15.63 5.48 39.63
CA GLN A 442 -17.00 5.12 39.24
C GLN A 442 -17.36 3.69 39.64
N GLU A 443 -16.44 2.75 39.43
CA GLU A 443 -16.68 1.32 39.63
C GLU A 443 -16.16 0.79 40.97
N LYS A 444 -15.59 1.66 41.82
CA LYS A 444 -14.96 1.30 43.11
C LYS A 444 -13.89 0.19 43.00
N ILE A 445 -13.23 0.09 41.85
CA ILE A 445 -12.10 -0.82 41.62
C ILE A 445 -10.78 -0.07 41.64
N GLU A 446 -9.67 -0.78 41.83
CA GLU A 446 -8.36 -0.15 41.76
C GLU A 446 -8.01 0.25 40.31
N TRP A 447 -7.46 1.45 40.10
CA TRP A 447 -7.18 1.96 38.75
C TRP A 447 -6.27 1.04 37.93
N TRP A 448 -5.32 0.35 38.58
CA TRP A 448 -4.38 -0.56 37.92
C TRP A 448 -5.01 -1.88 37.46
N GLN A 449 -6.22 -2.21 37.96
CA GLN A 449 -6.98 -3.38 37.51
C GLN A 449 -7.73 -3.10 36.20
N THR A 450 -8.05 -1.83 35.92
CA THR A 450 -8.71 -1.42 34.67
C THR A 450 -7.81 -1.71 33.45
N LEU A 451 -8.42 -1.94 32.28
CA LEU A 451 -7.67 -2.12 31.04
C LEU A 451 -6.72 -0.94 30.76
N SER A 452 -7.20 0.30 30.90
CA SER A 452 -6.38 1.49 30.69
C SER A 452 -5.23 1.60 31.71
N GLY A 453 -5.45 1.17 32.96
CA GLY A 453 -4.40 1.09 33.97
C GLY A 453 -3.33 0.06 33.62
N LYS A 454 -3.74 -1.13 33.16
CA LYS A 454 -2.82 -2.18 32.67
C LYS A 454 -2.02 -1.73 31.45
N VAL A 455 -2.62 -0.98 30.53
CA VAL A 455 -1.92 -0.39 29.38
C VAL A 455 -0.84 0.59 29.85
N ALA A 456 -1.18 1.53 30.74
CA ALA A 456 -0.20 2.48 31.25
C ALA A 456 0.95 1.81 32.03
N LEU A 457 0.64 0.79 32.83
CA LEU A 457 1.65 -0.02 33.52
C LEU A 457 2.48 -0.87 32.56
N GLY A 458 1.87 -1.34 31.45
CA GLY A 458 2.55 -2.04 30.37
C GLY A 458 3.70 -1.19 29.82
N TYR A 459 3.43 0.06 29.43
CA TYR A 459 4.47 1.00 29.01
C TYR A 459 5.59 1.13 30.05
N LEU A 460 5.23 1.40 31.31
CA LEU A 460 6.21 1.61 32.38
C LEU A 460 7.09 0.36 32.58
N LEU A 461 6.49 -0.83 32.53
CA LEU A 461 7.17 -2.11 32.65
C LEU A 461 8.11 -2.36 31.47
N GLY A 462 7.69 -2.06 30.25
CA GLY A 462 8.53 -2.17 29.06
C GLY A 462 9.74 -1.26 29.13
N PHE A 463 9.52 0.01 29.50
CA PHE A 463 10.60 0.98 29.67
C PHE A 463 11.57 0.56 30.78
N TYR A 464 11.04 0.04 31.90
CA TYR A 464 11.82 -0.54 32.98
C TYR A 464 12.63 -1.77 32.53
N ASP A 465 12.08 -2.61 31.67
CA ASP A 465 12.79 -3.78 31.17
C ASP A 465 13.93 -3.41 30.22
N GLY A 466 13.81 -2.31 29.48
CA GLY A 466 14.94 -1.75 28.75
C GLY A 466 15.97 -1.08 29.67
N ASP A 467 15.58 0.01 30.35
CA ASP A 467 16.53 0.92 31.01
C ASP A 467 16.51 0.88 32.55
N GLY A 468 15.84 -0.09 33.15
CA GLY A 468 15.73 -0.27 34.60
C GLY A 468 16.73 -1.25 35.22
N THR A 469 16.84 -1.22 36.55
CA THR A 469 17.63 -2.19 37.33
C THR A 469 16.82 -2.78 38.48
N TYR A 470 17.07 -4.05 38.75
CA TYR A 470 16.62 -4.78 39.94
C TYR A 470 17.85 -5.24 40.71
N LYS A 471 17.97 -4.87 41.99
CA LYS A 471 19.08 -5.25 42.87
C LYS A 471 18.63 -6.21 44.00
N GLY A 472 17.50 -6.88 43.83
CA GLY A 472 16.83 -7.61 44.93
C GLY A 472 15.95 -6.70 45.79
N GLY A 473 15.09 -7.32 46.61
CA GLY A 473 14.15 -6.61 47.49
C GLY A 473 12.81 -6.26 46.83
N LYS A 474 12.05 -5.36 47.47
CA LYS A 474 10.66 -5.04 47.09
C LYS A 474 10.53 -3.86 46.10
N SER A 475 11.60 -3.27 45.58
CA SER A 475 11.55 -2.11 44.67
C SER A 475 12.54 -2.23 43.53
N ALA A 476 12.35 -1.42 42.49
CA ALA A 476 13.27 -1.32 41.37
C ALA A 476 13.51 0.13 40.93
N GLY A 477 14.61 0.35 40.20
CA GLY A 477 14.99 1.66 39.70
C GLY A 477 14.80 1.77 38.19
N ILE A 478 14.39 2.94 37.71
CA ILE A 478 14.39 3.32 36.30
C ILE A 478 15.43 4.42 36.09
N TYR A 479 16.15 4.36 34.98
CA TYR A 479 17.13 5.37 34.56
C TYR A 479 16.63 6.11 33.33
N ALA A 480 17.02 7.38 33.19
CA ALA A 480 16.85 8.13 31.95
C ALA A 480 17.92 9.21 31.86
N LYS A 481 18.25 9.63 30.64
CA LYS A 481 19.17 10.75 30.40
C LYS A 481 18.53 12.12 30.64
N ASN A 482 17.20 12.18 30.57
CA ASN A 482 16.44 13.41 30.74
C ASN A 482 15.71 13.41 32.10
N LYS A 483 16.01 14.40 32.96
CA LYS A 483 15.39 14.53 34.29
C LYS A 483 13.90 14.86 34.21
N THR A 484 13.49 15.67 33.25
CA THR A 484 12.09 16.09 33.02
C THR A 484 11.20 14.88 32.75
N TYR A 485 11.71 13.91 31.98
CA TYR A 485 10.99 12.66 31.72
C TYR A 485 10.72 11.85 33.00
N LEU A 486 11.73 11.72 33.88
CA LEU A 486 11.54 11.04 35.17
C LEU A 486 10.63 11.82 36.13
N ASN A 487 10.67 13.16 36.09
CA ASN A 487 9.72 13.99 36.84
C ASN A 487 8.29 13.75 36.39
N HIS A 488 8.05 13.68 35.07
CA HIS A 488 6.72 13.42 34.55
C HIS A 488 6.21 12.00 34.92
N ILE A 489 7.08 10.98 34.88
CA ILE A 489 6.76 9.64 35.40
C ILE A 489 6.42 9.70 36.89
N LYS A 490 7.26 10.40 37.67
CA LYS A 490 7.09 10.56 39.13
C LYS A 490 5.72 11.14 39.47
N GLU A 491 5.33 12.22 38.81
CA GLU A 491 4.06 12.90 39.03
C GLU A 491 2.86 12.02 38.64
N LEU A 492 2.88 11.44 37.44
CA LEU A 492 1.74 10.66 36.93
C LEU A 492 1.46 9.39 37.73
N PHE A 493 2.51 8.68 38.13
CA PHE A 493 2.43 7.46 38.94
C PHE A 493 2.51 7.72 40.45
N LYS A 494 2.55 8.99 40.89
CA LYS A 494 2.62 9.41 42.30
C LYS A 494 3.76 8.75 43.09
N ILE A 495 4.95 8.70 42.48
CA ILE A 495 6.15 8.11 43.10
C ILE A 495 6.68 9.07 44.17
N LYS A 496 6.78 8.60 45.42
CA LYS A 496 7.25 9.44 46.55
C LYS A 496 8.76 9.69 46.52
N ASN A 497 9.53 8.72 46.04
CA ASN A 497 10.99 8.76 46.05
C ASN A 497 11.55 9.94 45.24
N LYS A 498 12.67 10.51 45.70
CA LYS A 498 13.40 11.58 44.99
C LYS A 498 14.12 11.03 43.77
N ILE A 499 14.29 11.87 42.75
CA ILE A 499 15.14 11.57 41.59
C ILE A 499 16.58 11.90 41.98
N ILE A 500 17.48 10.97 41.68
CA ILE A 500 18.90 11.07 42.01
C ILE A 500 19.69 11.25 40.71
N THR A 501 20.61 12.21 40.68
CA THR A 501 21.59 12.34 39.60
C THR A 501 22.68 11.28 39.80
N THR A 502 22.85 10.41 38.82
CA THR A 502 23.85 9.32 38.84
C THR A 502 25.08 9.64 38.00
N LYS A 503 24.93 10.51 37.01
CA LYS A 503 26.02 11.10 36.23
C LYS A 503 25.68 12.56 36.02
N VAL A 504 26.59 13.46 36.34
CA VAL A 504 26.36 14.89 36.15
C VAL A 504 26.59 15.23 34.67
N PRO A 505 25.69 16.00 34.03
CA PRO A 505 25.93 16.49 32.68
C PRO A 505 27.16 17.42 32.65
N GLY A 506 28.03 17.27 31.66
CA GLY A 506 29.20 18.13 31.47
C GLY A 506 30.49 17.66 32.13
N GLU A 507 30.42 16.74 33.10
CA GLU A 507 31.62 16.12 33.69
C GLU A 507 32.34 15.21 32.68
N ILE A 508 33.66 15.13 32.80
CA ILE A 508 34.47 14.15 32.06
C ILE A 508 34.33 12.80 32.77
N GLY A 509 33.97 11.77 32.02
CA GLY A 509 33.89 10.40 32.53
C GLY A 509 34.45 9.39 31.56
N LEU A 510 34.96 8.29 32.10
CA LEU A 510 35.49 7.18 31.31
C LEU A 510 34.38 6.22 30.91
N VAL A 511 34.24 5.98 29.60
CA VAL A 511 33.33 4.97 29.03
C VAL A 511 34.13 4.07 28.12
N PHE A 512 34.35 2.81 28.54
CA PHE A 512 35.24 1.87 27.84
C PHE A 512 36.65 2.45 27.62
N ASP A 513 37.22 2.99 28.70
CA ASP A 513 38.57 3.59 28.75
C ASP A 513 38.76 4.79 27.82
N GLN A 514 37.67 5.35 27.28
CA GLN A 514 37.66 6.60 26.53
C GLN A 514 37.07 7.71 27.39
N GLU A 515 37.79 8.83 27.47
CA GLU A 515 37.26 10.04 28.07
C GLU A 515 36.15 10.61 27.20
N CYS A 516 35.00 10.90 27.82
CA CYS A 516 33.91 11.56 27.14
C CYS A 516 33.16 12.48 28.10
N THR A 517 32.62 13.57 27.56
CA THR A 517 31.70 14.43 28.29
C THR A 517 30.40 13.66 28.56
N LEU A 518 30.08 13.48 29.85
CA LEU A 518 28.89 12.77 30.28
C LEU A 518 27.64 13.60 29.95
N LYS A 519 26.66 12.96 29.31
CA LYS A 519 25.40 13.60 28.89
C LYS A 519 24.33 13.69 30.00
N GLY A 520 24.71 13.45 31.26
CA GLY A 520 23.76 13.33 32.37
C GLY A 520 23.03 11.98 32.43
N CYS A 521 22.77 11.49 33.64
CA CYS A 521 21.94 10.30 33.87
C CYS A 521 21.24 10.40 35.22
N TYR A 522 19.94 10.17 35.24
CA TYR A 522 19.09 10.30 36.43
C TYR A 522 18.42 8.98 36.74
N ARG A 523 18.09 8.75 38.01
CA ARG A 523 17.46 7.52 38.50
C ARG A 523 16.32 7.84 39.47
N ILE A 524 15.22 7.12 39.36
CA ILE A 524 14.15 7.10 40.37
C ILE A 524 13.85 5.66 40.81
N SER A 525 13.60 5.48 42.11
CA SER A 525 13.11 4.21 42.67
C SER A 525 11.58 4.21 42.65
N LEU A 526 10.95 3.15 42.14
CA LEU A 526 9.50 3.06 41.99
C LEU A 526 8.76 2.92 43.33
N GLY A 527 9.43 2.37 44.34
CA GLY A 527 8.80 1.99 45.60
C GLY A 527 8.03 0.67 45.48
N PRO A 528 7.72 0.03 46.63
CA PRO A 528 7.25 -1.35 46.63
C PRO A 528 5.87 -1.55 46.02
N LYS A 529 4.91 -0.68 46.36
CA LYS A 529 3.54 -0.76 45.85
C LYS A 529 3.47 -0.66 44.33
N LEU A 530 4.13 0.35 43.75
CA LEU A 530 4.13 0.56 42.30
C LEU A 530 4.86 -0.58 41.58
N PHE A 531 5.99 -1.04 42.12
CA PHE A 531 6.72 -2.15 41.55
C PHE A 531 5.89 -3.43 41.50
N GLU A 532 5.17 -3.75 42.58
CA GLU A 532 4.31 -4.92 42.64
C GLU A 532 3.14 -4.87 41.63
N ILE A 533 2.40 -3.75 41.57
CA ILE A 533 1.28 -3.62 40.62
C ILE A 533 1.78 -3.61 39.17
N MET A 534 2.95 -3.03 38.91
CA MET A 534 3.59 -3.03 37.60
C MET A 534 3.93 -4.47 37.17
N MET A 535 4.47 -5.30 38.07
CA MET A 535 4.76 -6.71 37.77
C MET A 535 3.50 -7.52 37.49
N LYS A 536 2.39 -7.23 38.17
CA LYS A 536 1.08 -7.87 37.94
C LYS A 536 0.41 -7.44 36.63
N SER A 537 0.86 -6.36 35.98
CA SER A 537 0.19 -5.82 34.79
C SER A 537 0.40 -6.65 33.52
N TYR A 538 1.56 -7.33 33.40
CA TYR A 538 1.91 -8.14 32.25
C TYR A 538 3.00 -9.17 32.61
N ASP A 539 2.74 -10.44 32.30
CA ASP A 539 3.62 -11.55 32.68
C ASP A 539 4.76 -11.81 31.68
N GLY A 540 4.67 -11.23 30.48
CA GLY A 540 5.66 -11.44 29.41
C GLY A 540 6.99 -10.71 29.59
N SER A 541 7.18 -9.99 30.69
CA SER A 541 8.34 -9.15 31.03
C SER A 541 9.64 -9.94 31.31
N LEU A 542 10.77 -9.25 31.53
CA LEU A 542 12.07 -9.85 31.80
C LEU A 542 12.09 -10.65 33.11
N LYS A 543 12.22 -11.98 33.05
CA LYS A 543 12.22 -12.88 34.22
C LYS A 543 13.22 -12.44 35.30
N ARG A 544 14.46 -12.11 34.93
CA ARG A 544 15.53 -11.69 35.87
C ARG A 544 15.27 -10.37 36.59
N LYS A 545 14.32 -9.57 36.11
CA LYS A 545 13.92 -8.29 36.72
C LYS A 545 12.61 -8.39 37.51
N ARG A 546 12.02 -9.59 37.61
CA ARG A 546 10.82 -9.85 38.42
C ARG A 546 11.20 -10.32 39.83
N LEU A 547 10.30 -10.10 40.79
CA LEU A 547 10.38 -10.72 42.11
C LEU A 547 10.42 -12.25 41.94
N LEU A 548 11.39 -12.92 42.57
CA LEU A 548 11.39 -14.37 42.65
C LEU A 548 10.16 -14.80 43.46
N LYS A 549 9.24 -15.56 42.86
CA LYS A 549 8.21 -16.25 43.65
C LYS A 549 8.96 -17.21 44.58
N LYS A 550 8.85 -17.05 45.91
CA LYS A 550 9.27 -18.10 46.84
C LYS A 550 8.58 -19.39 46.36
N LYS A 551 9.35 -20.45 46.09
CA LYS A 551 8.77 -21.78 45.95
C LYS A 551 8.00 -22.03 47.25
N VAL A 552 6.69 -22.12 47.17
CA VAL A 552 5.91 -22.73 48.23
C VAL A 552 6.33 -24.19 48.18
N ILE A 553 7.20 -24.59 49.11
CA ILE A 553 7.40 -26.01 49.39
C ILE A 553 6.09 -26.41 50.05
N ILE A 554 5.21 -27.03 49.28
CA ILE A 554 4.11 -27.81 49.86
C ILE A 554 4.85 -29.04 50.39
N MET A 555 5.10 -29.06 51.69
CA MET A 555 5.37 -30.31 52.39
C MET A 555 4.00 -30.98 52.56
N ASP A 556 3.76 -32.01 51.78
CA ASP A 556 2.92 -33.13 52.19
C ASP A 556 3.82 -34.38 52.19
#